data_AF-A0AA38HS89-F1
#
_entry.id   AF-A0AA38HS89-F1
#
_cell.length_a   1.000
_cell.length_b   1.000
_cell.length_c   1.000
_cell.angle_alpha   90.00
_cell.angle_beta   90.00
_cell.angle_gamma   90.00
#
_symmetry.space_group_name_H-M   'P 1'
#
loop_
_entity.id
_entity.type
_entity.pdbx_description
1 polymer ?
#
loop_
_entity_poly.entity_id
_entity_poly.type
_entity_poly.pdbx_seq_one_letter_code
_entity_poly.pdbx_strand_id
1 'polypeptide(L)'
;MAERTIGTIKKLLKKTIDDKEDIYLALLAYRNTPVYNSYTPSQILMSRILRDNMPRTKEQLIPQLINKERYHLKLKEARDKQKYFTMTDTQQTDRNSKSKKKITIKKNLAQYGNLER
;
A
#
# COMPACT_ATOMS: atom_id res chain seq x y z
N MET A 1 5.41 -11.62 9.97
CA MET A 1 4.20 -11.47 9.13
C MET A 1 2.98 -11.06 9.94
N ALA A 2 2.74 -11.68 11.10
CA ALA A 2 1.61 -11.35 11.97
C ALA A 2 1.50 -9.85 12.30
N GLU A 3 2.60 -9.20 12.70
CA GLU A 3 2.60 -7.77 13.06
C GLU A 3 2.07 -6.84 11.96
N ARG A 4 2.51 -7.04 10.71
CA ARG A 4 2.07 -6.23 9.57
C ARG A 4 0.60 -6.47 9.24
N THR A 5 0.13 -7.71 9.37
CA THR A 5 -1.29 -8.04 9.20
C THR A 5 -2.14 -7.38 10.28
N ILE A 6 -1.73 -7.46 11.55
CA ILE A 6 -2.41 -6.80 12.68
C ILE A 6 -2.45 -5.29 12.47
N GLY A 7 -1.34 -4.68 12.03
CA GLY A 7 -1.28 -3.26 11.71
C GLY A 7 -2.26 -2.87 10.58
N THR A 8 -2.41 -3.73 9.57
CA THR A 8 -3.37 -3.51 8.48
C THR A 8 -4.81 -3.61 8.98
N ILE A 9 -5.13 -4.64 9.78
CA ILE A 9 -6.46 -4.82 10.36
C ILE A 9 -6.82 -3.66 11.30
N LYS A 10 -5.88 -3.20 12.15
CA LYS A 10 -6.11 -2.04 13.02
C LYS A 10 -6.43 -0.78 12.21
N LYS A 11 -5.71 -0.54 11.12
CA LYS A 11 -5.98 0.59 10.21
C LYS A 11 -7.33 0.46 9.52
N LEU A 12 -7.68 -0.75 9.06
CA LEU A 12 -8.96 -1.05 8.45
C LEU A 12 -10.11 -0.75 9.43
N LEU A 13 -10.01 -1.27 10.66
CA LEU A 13 -11.02 -1.05 11.71
C LEU A 13 -11.15 0.42 12.09
N LYS A 14 -10.02 1.13 12.22
CA LYS A 14 -10.05 2.57 12.50
C LYS A 14 -10.81 3.31 11.40
N LYS A 15 -10.48 3.04 10.14
CA LYS A 15 -11.15 3.68 9.00
C LYS A 15 -12.66 3.39 8.98
N THR A 16 -13.08 2.15 9.22
CA THR A 16 -14.53 1.82 9.24
C THR A 16 -15.29 2.53 10.36
N ILE A 17 -14.65 2.71 11.51
CA ILE A 17 -15.26 3.43 12.64
C ILE A 17 -15.36 4.92 12.31
N ASP A 18 -14.31 5.50 11.75
CA ASP A 18 -14.27 6.91 11.33
C ASP A 18 -15.35 7.20 10.26
N ASP A 19 -15.51 6.29 9.28
CA ASP A 19 -16.48 6.39 8.18
C ASP A 19 -17.91 5.92 8.59
N LYS A 20 -18.09 5.38 9.80
CA LYS A 20 -19.35 4.78 10.32
C LYS A 20 -19.93 3.68 9.41
N GLU A 21 -19.06 2.88 8.80
CA GLU A 21 -19.44 1.76 7.94
C GLU A 21 -19.47 0.40 8.69
N ASP A 22 -20.01 -0.62 8.03
CA ASP A 22 -20.01 -1.99 8.54
C ASP A 22 -18.61 -2.63 8.46
N ILE A 23 -18.11 -3.07 9.62
CA ILE A 23 -16.84 -3.78 9.77
C ILE A 23 -16.80 -5.06 8.91
N TYR A 24 -17.90 -5.80 8.83
CA TYR A 24 -17.96 -7.05 8.08
C TYR A 24 -17.82 -6.82 6.58
N LEU A 25 -18.37 -5.72 6.07
CA LEU A 25 -18.24 -5.32 4.67
C LEU A 25 -16.79 -4.95 4.33
N ALA A 26 -16.12 -4.20 5.20
CA ALA A 26 -14.70 -3.88 5.03
C ALA A 26 -13.80 -5.12 5.09
N LEU A 27 -14.12 -6.06 5.99
CA LEU A 27 -13.40 -7.32 6.08
C LEU A 27 -13.62 -8.20 4.83
N LEU A 28 -14.84 -8.21 4.29
CA LEU A 28 -15.15 -8.88 3.03
C LEU A 28 -14.34 -8.28 1.88
N ALA A 29 -14.31 -6.94 1.79
CA ALA A 29 -13.51 -6.24 0.79
C ALA A 29 -12.02 -6.58 0.92
N TYR A 30 -11.47 -6.58 2.14
CA TYR A 30 -10.08 -6.97 2.40
C TYR A 30 -9.78 -8.41 1.92
N ARG A 31 -10.70 -9.36 2.18
CA ARG A 31 -10.56 -10.77 1.76
C ARG A 31 -10.63 -10.95 0.24
N ASN A 32 -11.27 -10.04 -0.47
CA ASN A 32 -11.49 -10.10 -1.92
C ASN A 32 -10.55 -9.17 -2.72
N THR A 33 -9.73 -8.37 -2.04
CA THR A 33 -8.76 -7.46 -2.68
C THR A 33 -7.45 -8.21 -2.93
N PRO A 34 -6.93 -8.21 -4.17
CA PRO A 34 -5.67 -8.89 -4.48
C PRO A 34 -4.50 -8.19 -3.81
N VAL A 35 -3.60 -8.96 -3.21
CA VAL A 35 -2.39 -8.43 -2.56
C VAL A 35 -1.26 -8.46 -3.58
N TYR A 36 -0.72 -7.30 -3.96
CA TYR A 36 0.39 -7.14 -4.94
C TYR A 36 0.16 -7.85 -6.29
N ASN A 37 -1.02 -7.68 -6.91
CA ASN A 37 -1.41 -8.34 -8.17
C ASN A 37 -1.26 -9.88 -8.13
N SER A 38 -1.34 -10.45 -6.93
CA SER A 38 -1.36 -11.88 -6.66
C SER A 38 -2.77 -12.32 -6.27
N TYR A 39 -2.88 -13.54 -5.74
CA TYR A 39 -4.14 -14.08 -5.23
C TYR A 39 -4.69 -13.25 -4.07
N THR A 40 -6.01 -13.22 -3.96
CA THR A 40 -6.71 -12.61 -2.83
C THR A 40 -6.56 -13.46 -1.56
N PRO A 41 -6.71 -12.89 -0.35
CA PRO A 41 -6.64 -13.66 0.89
C PRO A 41 -7.65 -14.81 0.96
N SER A 42 -8.87 -14.60 0.46
CA SER A 42 -9.89 -15.66 0.38
C SER A 42 -9.48 -16.79 -0.56
N GLN A 43 -8.87 -16.48 -1.71
CA GLN A 43 -8.35 -17.51 -2.60
C GLN A 43 -7.22 -18.31 -1.93
N ILE A 44 -6.30 -17.67 -1.23
CA ILE A 44 -5.18 -18.36 -0.57
C ILE A 44 -5.70 -19.35 0.49
N LEU A 45 -6.73 -18.97 1.24
CA LEU A 45 -7.28 -19.76 2.34
C LEU A 45 -8.32 -20.80 1.89
N MET A 46 -9.20 -20.41 0.97
CA MET A 46 -10.42 -21.14 0.60
C MET A 46 -10.45 -21.58 -0.87
N SER A 47 -9.38 -21.32 -1.62
CA SER A 47 -9.27 -21.59 -3.06
C SER A 47 -10.36 -20.93 -3.91
N ARG A 48 -11.09 -19.95 -3.38
CA ARG A 48 -12.20 -19.29 -4.09
C ARG A 48 -12.24 -17.80 -3.76
N ILE A 49 -12.90 -17.03 -4.62
CA ILE A 49 -13.26 -15.65 -4.31
C ILE A 49 -14.66 -15.64 -3.66
N LEU A 50 -14.87 -14.75 -2.69
CA LEU A 50 -16.18 -14.57 -2.06
C LEU A 50 -17.08 -13.67 -2.92
N ARG A 51 -18.40 -13.87 -2.82
CA ARG A 51 -19.36 -12.99 -3.51
C ARG A 51 -19.35 -11.61 -2.85
N ASP A 52 -19.16 -10.57 -3.66
CA ASP A 52 -19.23 -9.16 -3.29
C ASP A 52 -20.13 -8.38 -4.24
N ASN A 53 -20.30 -7.08 -3.99
CA ASN A 53 -21.11 -6.18 -4.82
C ASN A 53 -20.44 -5.83 -6.17
N MET A 54 -19.20 -6.29 -6.38
CA MET A 54 -18.50 -6.10 -7.64
C MET A 54 -18.94 -7.13 -8.67
N PRO A 55 -19.02 -6.76 -9.95
CA PRO A 55 -19.34 -7.72 -11.00
C PRO A 55 -18.22 -8.78 -11.08
N ARG A 56 -18.59 -10.04 -10.87
CA ARG A 56 -17.70 -11.20 -11.00
C ARG A 56 -18.32 -12.27 -11.85
N THR A 57 -17.46 -13.06 -12.48
CA THR A 57 -17.90 -14.22 -13.25
C THR A 57 -18.20 -15.39 -12.31
N LYS A 58 -19.11 -16.28 -12.70
CA LYS A 58 -19.55 -17.40 -11.84
C LYS A 58 -18.41 -18.38 -11.58
N GLU A 59 -17.48 -18.52 -12.53
CA GLU A 59 -16.34 -19.43 -12.44
C GLU A 59 -15.37 -19.01 -11.33
N GLN A 60 -15.24 -17.71 -11.06
CA GLN A 60 -14.37 -17.18 -10.01
C GLN A 60 -14.89 -17.48 -8.58
N LEU A 61 -16.21 -17.73 -8.46
CA LEU A 61 -16.85 -18.08 -7.19
C LEU A 61 -16.68 -19.57 -6.86
N ILE A 62 -16.32 -20.39 -7.84
CA ILE A 62 -16.08 -21.83 -7.66
C ILE A 62 -14.66 -22.03 -7.10
N PRO A 63 -14.47 -22.94 -6.12
CA PRO A 63 -13.14 -23.27 -5.63
C PRO A 63 -12.23 -23.83 -6.74
N GLN A 64 -11.09 -23.17 -6.94
CA GLN A 64 -10.04 -23.53 -7.87
C GLN A 64 -8.71 -23.58 -7.12
N LEU A 65 -8.02 -24.72 -7.21
CA LEU A 65 -6.78 -24.91 -6.48
C LEU A 65 -5.70 -23.93 -6.98
N ILE A 66 -5.08 -23.22 -6.04
CA ILE A 66 -3.96 -22.33 -6.36
C ILE A 66 -2.70 -23.17 -6.60
N ASN A 67 -2.01 -22.88 -7.70
CA ASN A 67 -0.65 -23.33 -7.90
C ASN A 67 0.29 -22.63 -6.90
N LYS A 68 0.73 -23.38 -5.88
CA LYS A 68 1.59 -22.90 -4.79
C LYS A 68 2.93 -22.38 -5.29
N GLU A 69 3.56 -23.06 -6.25
CA GLU A 69 4.86 -22.63 -6.77
C GLU A 69 4.77 -21.27 -7.46
N ARG A 70 3.75 -21.10 -8.31
CA ARG A 70 3.49 -19.83 -8.98
C ARG A 70 3.21 -18.70 -7.96
N TYR A 71 2.52 -19.01 -6.87
CA TYR A 71 2.29 -18.05 -5.79
C TYR A 71 3.59 -17.64 -5.10
N HIS A 72 4.43 -18.60 -4.72
CA HIS A 72 5.71 -18.34 -4.07
C HIS A 72 6.67 -17.56 -4.96
N LEU A 73 6.69 -17.85 -6.27
CA LEU A 73 7.47 -17.09 -7.24
C LEU A 73 7.05 -15.62 -7.28
N LYS A 74 5.74 -15.34 -7.41
CA LYS A 74 5.20 -13.96 -7.39
C LYS A 74 5.53 -13.24 -6.08
N LEU A 75 5.45 -13.92 -4.94
CA LEU A 75 5.82 -13.34 -3.65
C LEU A 75 7.30 -12.97 -3.59
N LYS A 76 8.17 -13.82 -4.14
CA LYS A 76 9.62 -13.56 -4.22
C LYS A 76 9.89 -12.34 -5.09
N GLU A 77 9.32 -12.28 -6.28
CA GLU A 77 9.43 -11.14 -7.19
C GLU A 77 8.96 -9.83 -6.53
N ALA A 78 7.83 -9.85 -5.81
CA ALA A 78 7.33 -8.68 -5.10
C ALA A 78 8.29 -8.20 -4.00
N ARG A 79 8.88 -9.13 -3.24
CA ARG A 79 9.88 -8.83 -2.21
C ARG A 79 11.16 -8.27 -2.83
N ASP A 80 11.62 -8.85 -3.94
CA ASP A 80 12.86 -8.42 -4.59
C ASP A 80 12.70 -7.04 -5.25
N LYS A 81 11.55 -6.77 -5.88
CA LYS A 81 11.19 -5.42 -6.35
C LYS A 81 11.18 -4.42 -5.20
N GLN A 82 10.52 -4.75 -4.08
CA GLN A 82 10.48 -3.86 -2.92
C GLN A 82 11.88 -3.56 -2.38
N LYS A 83 12.74 -4.58 -2.27
CA LYS A 83 14.14 -4.38 -1.85
C LYS A 83 14.88 -3.44 -2.80
N TYR A 84 14.77 -3.65 -4.12
CA TYR A 84 15.40 -2.80 -5.12
C TYR A 84 15.03 -1.32 -4.92
N PHE A 85 13.73 -1.00 -4.84
CA PHE A 85 13.27 0.38 -4.63
C PHE A 85 13.74 0.97 -3.29
N THR A 86 13.66 0.21 -2.20
CA THR A 86 14.13 0.70 -0.90
C THR A 86 15.65 0.97 -0.87
N MET A 87 16.44 0.16 -1.59
CA MET A 87 17.89 0.34 -1.69
C MET A 87 18.28 1.54 -2.56
N THR A 88 17.53 1.81 -3.63
CA THR A 88 17.75 3.01 -4.47
C THR A 88 17.38 4.29 -3.74
N ASP A 89 16.29 4.29 -2.96
CA ASP A 89 15.84 5.47 -2.22
C ASP A 89 16.82 5.83 -1.09
N THR A 90 17.34 4.83 -0.37
CA THR A 90 18.35 5.03 0.69
C THR A 90 19.62 5.68 0.13
N GLN A 91 20.07 5.30 -1.07
CA GLN A 91 21.23 5.91 -1.70
C GLN A 91 21.00 7.35 -2.20
N GLN A 92 19.75 7.74 -2.48
CA GLN A 92 19.41 9.11 -2.86
C GLN A 92 19.26 10.02 -1.64
N THR A 93 18.72 9.53 -0.53
CA THR A 93 18.61 10.29 0.73
C THR A 93 19.98 10.60 1.34
N ASP A 94 20.93 9.66 1.23
CA ASP A 94 22.31 9.85 1.72
C ASP A 94 23.14 10.81 0.83
N ARG A 95 22.82 10.90 -0.47
CA ARG A 95 23.41 11.91 -1.37
C ARG A 95 22.79 13.30 -1.15
N ASN A 96 21.49 13.38 -0.88
CA ASN A 96 20.79 14.65 -0.63
C ASN A 96 21.02 15.23 0.78
N SER A 97 21.41 14.43 1.78
CA SER A 97 21.80 14.96 3.11
C SER A 97 23.15 15.69 3.09
N LYS A 98 24.05 15.35 2.15
CA LYS A 98 25.35 16.01 1.97
C LYS A 98 25.27 17.34 1.20
N SER A 99 24.21 17.58 0.42
CA SER A 99 24.01 18.82 -0.34
C SER A 99 23.25 19.91 0.45
N LYS A 100 22.54 19.56 1.54
CA LYS A 100 21.78 20.51 2.38
C LYS A 100 22.61 21.33 3.39
N LYS A 101 23.93 21.51 3.18
CA LYS A 101 24.73 22.54 3.88
C LYS A 101 24.94 23.74 2.95
N LYS A 102 24.41 24.91 3.36
CA LYS A 102 24.36 26.23 2.70
C LYS A 102 23.23 26.47 1.69
N ILE A 103 22.02 26.74 2.21
CA ILE A 103 21.23 27.89 1.72
C ILE A 103 20.70 28.61 2.96
N THR A 104 21.55 29.45 3.56
CA THR A 104 21.12 30.45 4.54
C THR A 104 20.41 31.55 3.75
N ILE A 105 19.09 31.55 3.74
CA ILE A 105 18.31 32.68 3.20
C ILE A 105 18.53 33.85 4.16
N LYS A 106 19.49 34.72 3.85
CA LYS A 106 19.52 36.07 4.43
C LYS A 106 18.24 36.76 3.94
N LYS A 107 17.25 36.91 4.83
CA LYS A 107 16.07 37.74 4.59
C LYS A 107 16.54 39.19 4.40
N ASN A 108 16.63 39.66 3.16
CA ASN A 108 16.81 41.08 2.85
C ASN A 108 15.48 41.80 3.09
N LEU A 109 15.32 42.39 4.29
CA LEU A 109 14.22 43.25 4.71
C LEU A 109 14.31 44.68 4.13
N ALA A 110 14.73 44.83 2.87
CA ALA A 110 15.03 46.16 2.29
C ALA A 110 14.29 46.47 0.98
N GLN A 111 13.23 45.73 0.61
CA GLN A 111 12.60 45.92 -0.72
C GLN A 111 11.07 46.11 -0.73
N TYR A 112 10.47 46.47 0.40
CA TYR A 112 9.12 47.05 0.42
C TYR A 112 9.16 48.41 1.12
N GLY A 113 9.91 49.32 0.51
CA GLY A 113 9.81 50.75 0.76
C GLY A 113 9.87 51.45 -0.59
N ASN A 114 8.78 52.15 -0.91
CA ASN A 114 8.67 53.18 -1.95
C ASN A 114 8.39 52.71 -3.39
N LEU A 115 7.11 52.58 -3.72
CA LEU A 115 6.57 53.20 -4.93
C LEU A 115 5.53 54.25 -4.49
N GLU A 116 5.97 55.51 -4.39
CA GLU A 116 5.07 56.65 -4.41
C GLU A 116 4.63 56.93 -5.85
N ARG A 117 3.32 56.97 -6.07
CA ARG A 117 2.58 58.11 -6.64
C ARG A 117 1.10 57.94 -6.35
#